data_AF-G2MTW6-F1
#
_entry.id   AF-G2MTW6-F1
#
_cell.length_a   1.000
_cell.length_b   1.000
_cell.length_c   1.000
_cell.angle_alpha   90.00
_cell.angle_beta   90.00
_cell.angle_gamma   90.00
#
_symmetry.space_group_name_H-M   'P 1'
#
loop_
_entity.id
_entity.type
_entity.pdbx_description
1 polymer ?
#
loop_
_entity_poly.entity_id
_entity_poly.type
_entity_poly.pdbx_seq_one_letter_code
_entity_poly.pdbx_strand_id
1 'polypeptide(L)'
;MKNLTEAEKNIKIEISPMVYEAVRNYPSGNIYLLEDYEEIGETITEEDKACYLENKIRDMILDLTRLFNFTRKRLQGYFTEEEVYILLQVFWNTLYHVSNKIEPREVIVKSIEDVLKYESFDFDEEDFDIAKTLIEKIQKLTPFEAYVTILLTCSLKKNDLTDDDIRKTFMTA
;
A
#
# COMPACT_ATOMS: atom_id res chain seq x y z
N MET A 1 -8.65 -12.44 -33.87
CA MET A 1 -9.19 -12.38 -32.49
C MET A 1 -9.53 -13.80 -32.06
N LYS A 2 -8.98 -14.30 -30.96
CA LYS A 2 -9.34 -15.63 -30.42
C LYS A 2 -10.73 -15.52 -29.80
N ASN A 3 -11.67 -16.37 -30.22
CA ASN A 3 -12.97 -16.49 -29.59
C ASN A 3 -12.80 -17.18 -28.23
N LEU A 4 -13.21 -16.49 -27.16
CA LEU A 4 -13.29 -17.05 -25.81
C LEU A 4 -14.31 -18.19 -25.77
N THR A 5 -13.96 -19.26 -25.07
CA THR A 5 -14.81 -20.45 -24.86
C THR A 5 -15.98 -20.14 -23.91
N GLU A 6 -17.07 -20.90 -23.98
CA GLU A 6 -18.25 -20.72 -23.10
C GLU A 6 -17.93 -20.87 -21.60
N ALA A 7 -16.86 -21.59 -21.25
CA ALA A 7 -16.37 -21.69 -19.88
C ALA A 7 -15.70 -20.39 -19.39
N GLU A 8 -15.00 -19.68 -20.28
CA GLU A 8 -14.36 -18.39 -19.98
C GLU A 8 -15.38 -17.24 -19.88
N LYS A 9 -16.54 -17.37 -20.55
CA LYS A 9 -17.66 -16.40 -20.44
C LYS A 9 -18.37 -16.42 -19.08
N ASN A 10 -18.21 -17.49 -18.29
CA ASN A 10 -18.95 -17.72 -17.06
C ASN A 10 -18.09 -17.66 -15.79
N ILE A 11 -16.90 -17.04 -15.85
CA ILE A 11 -16.12 -16.74 -14.64
C ILE A 11 -16.86 -15.64 -13.89
N LYS A 12 -17.76 -16.04 -12.98
CA LYS A 12 -18.33 -15.14 -11.97
C LYS A 12 -17.21 -14.74 -11.03
N ILE A 13 -16.68 -13.54 -11.21
CA ILE A 13 -15.78 -12.92 -10.24
C ILE A 13 -16.64 -12.59 -9.03
N GLU A 14 -16.56 -13.42 -7.99
CA GLU A 14 -17.27 -13.18 -6.74
C GLU A 14 -16.54 -12.04 -6.01
N ILE A 15 -17.05 -10.82 -6.20
CA ILE A 15 -16.52 -9.63 -5.52
C ILE A 15 -17.04 -9.66 -4.09
N SER A 16 -16.12 -9.66 -3.12
CA SER A 16 -16.47 -9.56 -1.69
C SER A 16 -17.42 -8.37 -1.44
N PRO A 17 -18.48 -8.51 -0.61
CA PRO A 17 -19.39 -7.42 -0.29
C PRO A 17 -18.68 -6.14 0.16
N MET A 18 -17.57 -6.28 0.88
CA MET A 18 -16.75 -5.15 1.34
C MET A 18 -16.09 -4.40 0.17
N VAL A 19 -15.63 -5.14 -0.85
CA VAL A 19 -15.04 -4.55 -2.06
C VAL A 19 -16.11 -3.87 -2.88
N TYR A 20 -17.28 -4.48 -3.02
CA TYR A 20 -18.42 -3.88 -3.73
C TYR A 20 -18.84 -2.54 -3.09
N GLU A 21 -18.97 -2.48 -1.77
CA GLU A 21 -19.35 -1.26 -1.06
C GLU A 21 -18.27 -0.17 -1.18
N ALA A 22 -16.99 -0.53 -1.06
CA ALA A 22 -15.88 0.39 -1.24
C ALA A 22 -15.83 0.96 -2.67
N VAL A 23 -16.07 0.12 -3.68
CA VAL A 23 -16.09 0.52 -5.10
C VAL A 23 -17.28 1.44 -5.36
N ARG A 24 -18.47 1.09 -4.89
CA ARG A 24 -19.66 1.92 -5.07
C ARG A 24 -19.48 3.32 -4.48
N ASN A 25 -18.86 3.42 -3.32
CA ASN A 25 -18.68 4.70 -2.62
C ASN A 25 -17.43 5.48 -3.05
N TYR A 26 -16.61 4.95 -3.97
CA TYR A 26 -15.41 5.66 -4.42
C TYR A 26 -15.76 6.92 -5.22
N PRO A 27 -15.27 8.12 -4.82
CA PRO A 27 -15.49 9.35 -5.56
C PRO A 27 -14.62 9.33 -6.82
N SER A 28 -15.26 9.07 -7.96
CA SER A 28 -14.63 9.04 -9.27
C SER A 28 -14.81 10.39 -9.98
N GLY A 29 -13.77 10.86 -10.67
CA GLY A 29 -13.87 12.03 -11.56
C GLY A 29 -14.60 11.71 -12.88
N ASN A 30 -14.78 10.43 -13.19
CA ASN A 30 -15.60 9.95 -14.30
C ASN A 30 -17.06 9.87 -13.85
N ILE A 31 -17.97 10.41 -14.66
CA ILE A 31 -19.40 10.24 -14.45
C ILE A 31 -19.76 8.84 -14.92
N TYR A 32 -20.16 7.98 -13.99
CA TYR A 32 -20.68 6.67 -14.33
C TYR A 32 -22.19 6.71 -14.36
N LEU A 33 -22.79 6.29 -15.49
CA LEU A 33 -24.24 6.32 -15.68
C LEU A 33 -25.01 5.66 -14.53
N LEU A 34 -24.48 4.57 -13.96
CA LEU A 34 -25.10 3.84 -12.85
C LEU A 34 -25.04 4.55 -11.48
N GLU A 35 -24.34 5.68 -11.34
CA GLU A 35 -24.29 6.45 -10.08
C GLU A 35 -25.52 7.35 -9.88
N ASP A 36 -26.13 7.80 -10.98
CA ASP A 36 -27.30 8.70 -11.00
C ASP A 36 -28.59 7.98 -11.42
N TYR A 37 -28.57 6.65 -11.55
CA TYR A 37 -29.72 5.85 -11.98
C TYR A 37 -30.77 5.78 -10.85
N GLU A 38 -31.76 6.66 -10.89
CA GLU A 38 -33.06 6.42 -10.27
C GLU A 38 -33.78 5.35 -11.12
N GLU A 39 -34.30 4.30 -10.49
CA GLU A 39 -35.00 3.16 -11.12
C GLU A 39 -36.20 3.62 -11.98
N ILE A 40 -35.98 4.15 -13.17
CA ILE A 40 -37.07 4.51 -14.09
C ILE A 40 -36.69 4.09 -15.52
N GLY A 41 -37.10 2.88 -15.88
CA GLY A 41 -37.53 2.57 -17.24
C GLY A 41 -36.61 1.72 -18.13
N GLU A 42 -35.32 1.60 -17.84
CA GLU A 42 -34.41 0.73 -18.60
C GLU A 42 -33.86 -0.39 -17.72
N THR A 43 -34.03 -1.64 -18.16
CA THR A 43 -33.49 -2.83 -17.49
C THR A 43 -31.98 -2.83 -17.58
N ILE A 44 -31.31 -2.27 -16.57
CA ILE A 44 -29.88 -2.43 -16.35
C ILE A 44 -29.57 -3.93 -16.31
N THR A 45 -28.74 -4.42 -17.23
CA THR A 45 -28.37 -5.83 -17.27
C THR A 45 -27.28 -6.13 -16.24
N GLU A 46 -27.10 -7.40 -15.89
CA GLU A 46 -25.97 -7.83 -15.06
C GLU A 46 -24.62 -7.55 -15.74
N GLU A 47 -24.58 -7.52 -17.07
CA GLU A 47 -23.38 -7.14 -17.85
C GLU A 47 -23.04 -5.66 -17.68
N ASP A 48 -24.03 -4.77 -17.65
CA ASP A 48 -23.84 -3.33 -17.42
C ASP A 48 -23.28 -3.06 -16.02
N LYS A 49 -23.81 -3.76 -15.00
CA LYS A 49 -23.30 -3.68 -13.61
C LYS A 49 -21.86 -4.18 -13.51
N ALA A 50 -21.55 -5.30 -14.18
CA ALA A 50 -20.20 -5.85 -14.18
C ALA A 50 -19.20 -4.90 -14.86
N CYS A 51 -19.57 -4.33 -16.01
CA CYS A 51 -18.75 -3.34 -16.73
C CYS A 51 -18.50 -2.08 -15.89
N TYR A 52 -19.55 -1.56 -15.22
CA TYR A 52 -19.41 -0.43 -14.30
C TYR A 52 -18.43 -0.72 -13.16
N LEU A 53 -18.60 -1.85 -12.47
CA LEU A 53 -17.73 -2.24 -11.36
C LEU A 53 -16.29 -2.42 -11.83
N GLU A 54 -16.07 -3.06 -12.98
CA GLU A 54 -14.73 -3.27 -13.53
C GLU A 54 -14.02 -1.94 -13.82
N ASN A 55 -14.72 -1.00 -14.47
CA ASN A 55 -14.16 0.31 -14.77
C ASN A 55 -13.89 1.12 -13.50
N LYS A 56 -14.80 1.10 -12.53
CA LYS A 56 -14.62 1.84 -11.28
C LYS A 56 -13.51 1.26 -10.41
N ILE A 57 -13.39 -0.07 -10.34
CA ILE A 57 -12.24 -0.75 -9.72
C ILE A 57 -10.94 -0.35 -10.40
N ARG A 58 -10.93 -0.31 -11.74
CA ARG A 58 -9.74 0.09 -12.51
C ARG A 58 -9.32 1.52 -12.18
N ASP A 59 -10.26 2.46 -12.14
CA ASP A 59 -9.99 3.85 -11.76
C ASP A 59 -9.45 3.95 -10.33
N MET A 60 -10.07 3.26 -9.38
CA MET A 60 -9.57 3.19 -8.00
C MET A 60 -8.13 2.70 -7.93
N ILE A 61 -7.80 1.63 -8.63
CA ILE A 61 -6.44 1.08 -8.68
C ILE A 61 -5.48 2.10 -9.28
N LEU A 62 -5.87 2.77 -10.36
CA LEU A 62 -5.03 3.78 -11.01
C LEU A 62 -4.77 4.97 -10.09
N ASP A 63 -5.78 5.47 -9.39
CA ASP A 63 -5.64 6.61 -8.49
C ASP A 63 -4.87 6.25 -7.21
N LEU A 64 -5.10 5.08 -6.64
CA LEU A 64 -4.28 4.56 -5.54
C LEU A 64 -2.82 4.39 -5.96
N THR A 65 -2.57 3.91 -7.18
CA THR A 65 -1.22 3.76 -7.74
C THR A 65 -0.56 5.12 -7.93
N ARG A 66 -1.30 6.12 -8.43
CA ARG A 66 -0.82 7.50 -8.56
C ARG A 66 -0.48 8.09 -7.20
N LEU A 67 -1.38 7.96 -6.22
CA LEU A 67 -1.18 8.45 -4.87
C LEU A 67 0.02 7.78 -4.21
N PHE A 68 0.17 6.47 -4.35
CA PHE A 68 1.36 5.73 -3.90
C PHE A 68 2.63 6.30 -4.53
N ASN A 69 2.66 6.49 -5.85
CA ASN A 69 3.83 7.03 -6.55
C ASN A 69 4.17 8.47 -6.12
N PHE A 70 3.16 9.32 -5.91
CA PHE A 70 3.38 10.67 -5.38
C PHE A 70 3.96 10.64 -3.96
N THR A 71 3.38 9.82 -3.08
CA THR A 71 3.85 9.68 -1.70
C THR A 71 5.26 9.07 -1.65
N ARG A 72 5.54 8.05 -2.47
CA ARG A 72 6.89 7.49 -2.64
C ARG A 72 7.89 8.59 -2.99
N LYS A 73 7.58 9.43 -3.98
CA LYS A 73 8.45 10.57 -4.35
C LYS A 73 8.65 11.56 -3.22
N ARG A 74 7.60 11.85 -2.45
CA ARG A 74 7.70 12.75 -1.28
C ARG A 74 8.55 12.18 -0.15
N LEU A 75 8.62 10.86 -0.03
CA LEU A 75 9.46 10.16 0.95
C LEU A 75 10.91 9.98 0.47
N GLN A 76 11.24 10.33 -0.78
CA GLN A 76 12.63 10.28 -1.24
C GLN A 76 13.51 11.27 -0.48
N GLY A 77 14.63 10.79 0.05
CA GLY A 77 15.55 11.55 0.89
C GLY A 77 15.00 11.88 2.28
N TYR A 78 13.83 11.35 2.66
CA TYR A 78 13.27 11.58 4.00
C TYR A 78 14.00 10.76 5.07
N PHE A 79 14.38 9.53 4.72
CA PHE A 79 15.14 8.63 5.58
C PHE A 79 16.61 8.61 5.17
N THR A 80 17.51 8.46 6.14
CA THR A 80 18.92 8.15 5.86
C THR A 80 19.09 6.66 5.53
N GLU A 81 20.26 6.27 5.05
CA GLU A 81 20.53 4.88 4.68
C GLU A 81 20.50 3.97 5.91
N GLU A 82 21.08 4.43 7.01
CA GLU A 82 21.12 3.75 8.30
C GLU A 82 19.71 3.56 8.88
N GLU A 83 18.86 4.58 8.80
CA GLU A 83 17.45 4.49 9.19
C GLU A 83 16.69 3.43 8.35
N VAL A 84 17.00 3.31 7.06
CA VAL A 84 16.39 2.28 6.20
C VAL A 84 16.89 0.88 6.57
N TYR A 85 18.15 0.73 6.97
CA TYR A 85 18.69 -0.55 7.46
C TYR A 85 17.94 -1.04 8.71
N ILE A 86 17.66 -0.16 9.67
CA ILE A 86 16.83 -0.49 10.84
C ILE A 86 15.43 -0.92 10.40
N LEU A 87 14.79 -0.18 9.48
CA LEU A 87 13.48 -0.56 8.94
C LEU A 87 13.52 -1.95 8.29
N LEU A 88 14.58 -2.29 7.55
CA LEU A 88 14.72 -3.58 6.89
C LEU A 88 14.79 -4.73 7.90
N GLN A 89 15.55 -4.58 8.98
CA GLN A 89 15.60 -5.56 10.06
C GLN A 89 14.23 -5.75 10.72
N VAL A 90 13.58 -4.64 11.08
CA VAL A 90 12.24 -4.59 11.68
C VAL A 90 11.20 -5.34 10.85
N PHE A 91 11.28 -5.21 9.53
CA PHE A 91 10.32 -5.85 8.67
C PHE A 91 10.79 -7.18 8.11
N TRP A 92 12.05 -7.61 8.21
CA TRP A 92 12.62 -8.74 7.46
C TRP A 92 11.74 -10.00 7.47
N ASN A 93 11.29 -10.43 8.65
CA ASN A 93 10.43 -11.61 8.85
C ASN A 93 8.94 -11.27 9.10
N THR A 94 8.54 -10.01 8.91
CA THR A 94 7.20 -9.53 9.23
C THR A 94 6.29 -9.56 8.00
N LEU A 95 5.15 -10.25 8.12
CA LEU A 95 4.03 -10.14 7.18
C LEU A 95 3.09 -9.04 7.67
N TYR A 96 2.88 -8.00 6.87
CA TYR A 96 1.99 -6.90 7.20
C TYR A 96 0.68 -6.99 6.39
N HIS A 97 -0.45 -6.90 7.08
CA HIS A 97 -1.78 -6.87 6.48
C HIS A 97 -2.43 -5.50 6.69
N VAL A 98 -2.98 -4.92 5.62
CA VAL A 98 -3.68 -3.64 5.67
C VAL A 98 -5.00 -3.81 6.43
N SER A 99 -5.19 -3.06 7.51
CA SER A 99 -6.44 -3.09 8.27
C SER A 99 -6.79 -1.71 8.76
N ASN A 100 -8.07 -1.36 8.71
CA ASN A 100 -8.60 -0.10 9.25
C ASN A 100 -8.53 -0.02 10.79
N LYS A 101 -8.25 -1.14 11.46
CA LYS A 101 -8.06 -1.21 12.91
C LYS A 101 -6.60 -1.04 13.33
N ILE A 102 -5.67 -1.01 12.38
CA ILE A 102 -4.23 -0.99 12.63
C ILE A 102 -3.70 0.38 12.23
N GLU A 103 -3.08 1.06 13.18
CA GLU A 103 -2.38 2.32 12.96
C GLU A 103 -0.94 1.98 12.47
N PRO A 104 -0.56 2.36 11.24
CA PRO A 104 0.72 1.92 10.64
C PRO A 104 1.97 2.53 11.30
N ARG A 105 1.90 3.75 11.84
CA ARG A 105 3.02 4.37 12.57
C ARG A 105 3.26 3.63 13.89
N GLU A 106 2.21 3.30 14.62
CA GLU A 106 2.33 2.51 15.85
C GLU A 106 2.95 1.14 15.58
N VAL A 107 2.60 0.51 14.46
CA VAL A 107 3.22 -0.77 14.06
C VAL A 107 4.71 -0.59 13.84
N ILE A 108 5.13 0.41 13.05
CA ILE A 108 6.56 0.64 12.80
C ILE A 108 7.30 0.92 14.12
N VAL A 109 6.77 1.81 14.97
CA VAL A 109 7.41 2.19 16.24
C VAL A 109 7.55 0.99 17.17
N LYS A 110 6.47 0.23 17.40
CA LYS A 110 6.52 -0.95 18.28
C LYS A 110 7.49 -2.00 17.74
N SER A 111 7.54 -2.19 16.42
CA SER A 111 8.46 -3.17 15.85
C SER A 111 9.93 -2.71 15.91
N ILE A 112 10.22 -1.40 15.82
CA ILE A 112 11.57 -0.86 16.11
C ILE A 112 11.92 -1.11 17.58
N GLU A 113 11.02 -0.78 18.50
CA GLU A 113 11.24 -0.99 19.94
C GLU A 113 11.47 -2.46 20.29
N ASP A 114 10.74 -3.38 19.65
CA ASP A 114 10.92 -4.83 19.82
C ASP A 114 12.29 -5.30 19.32
N VAL A 115 12.71 -4.90 18.13
CA VAL A 115 14.03 -5.26 17.58
C VAL A 115 15.16 -4.75 18.49
N LEU A 116 15.11 -3.47 18.88
CA LEU A 116 16.12 -2.89 19.78
C LEU A 116 16.19 -3.60 21.14
N LYS A 117 15.06 -4.12 21.63
CA LYS A 117 14.99 -4.76 22.95
C LYS A 117 15.44 -6.22 22.92
N TYR A 118 15.09 -6.98 21.89
CA TYR A 118 15.30 -8.42 21.83
C TYR A 118 16.49 -8.84 20.96
N GLU A 119 16.92 -7.97 20.05
CA GLU A 119 18.09 -8.17 19.16
C GLU A 119 19.22 -7.19 19.49
N SER A 120 19.23 -6.65 20.72
CA SER A 120 20.15 -5.59 21.19
C SER A 120 21.65 -5.92 21.08
N PHE A 121 22.02 -7.19 20.86
CA PHE A 121 23.42 -7.60 20.72
C PHE A 121 24.04 -7.19 19.39
N ASP A 122 23.20 -6.89 18.39
CA ASP A 122 23.61 -6.45 17.06
C ASP A 122 23.64 -4.90 16.94
N PHE A 123 23.34 -4.18 18.02
CA PHE A 123 23.23 -2.72 18.05
C PHE A 123 24.23 -2.09 19.02
N ASP A 124 24.81 -0.97 18.61
CA ASP A 124 25.63 -0.10 19.46
C ASP A 124 24.91 1.20 19.85
N GLU A 125 25.58 2.08 20.60
CA GLU A 125 25.00 3.35 21.09
C GLU A 125 24.57 4.27 19.95
N GLU A 126 25.26 4.25 18.80
CA GLU A 126 24.91 5.04 17.63
C GLU A 126 23.60 4.55 17.01
N ASP A 127 23.41 3.23 16.94
CA ASP A 127 22.16 2.65 16.42
C ASP A 127 20.94 3.04 17.26
N PHE A 128 21.08 3.12 18.60
CA PHE A 128 19.99 3.58 19.47
C PHE A 128 19.61 5.04 19.18
N ASP A 129 20.58 5.91 18.92
CA ASP A 129 20.35 7.31 18.56
C ASP A 129 19.71 7.46 17.18
N ILE A 130 20.14 6.65 16.20
CA ILE A 130 19.52 6.57 14.87
C ILE A 130 18.07 6.10 15.00
N ALA A 131 17.81 5.05 15.77
CA ALA A 131 16.47 4.51 15.95
C ALA A 131 15.52 5.49 16.64
N LYS A 132 16.01 6.27 17.61
CA LYS A 132 15.24 7.34 18.24
C LYS A 132 14.85 8.41 17.23
N THR A 133 15.79 8.83 16.39
CA THR A 133 15.54 9.81 15.31
C THR A 133 14.52 9.26 14.31
N LEU A 134 14.64 7.98 13.94
CA LEU A 134 13.70 7.28 13.08
C LEU A 134 12.28 7.27 13.68
N ILE A 135 12.12 6.92 14.96
CA ILE A 135 10.83 6.92 15.65
C ILE A 135 10.18 8.31 15.59
N GLU A 136 10.93 9.38 15.86
CA GLU A 136 10.42 10.75 15.78
C GLU A 136 9.97 11.13 14.35
N LYS A 137 10.68 10.66 13.32
CA LYS A 137 10.29 10.84 11.92
C LYS A 137 8.99 10.08 11.62
N ILE A 138 8.90 8.81 12.00
CA ILE A 138 7.71 7.97 11.78
C ILE A 138 6.46 8.59 12.41
N GLN A 139 6.56 9.13 13.62
CA GLN A 139 5.44 9.79 14.30
C GLN A 139 4.93 11.04 13.56
N LYS A 140 5.78 11.71 12.77
CA LYS A 140 5.43 12.90 11.98
C LYS A 140 4.79 12.56 10.63
N LEU A 141 4.88 11.31 10.17
CA LEU A 141 4.23 10.88 8.94
C LEU A 141 2.72 10.91 9.08
N THR A 142 2.01 11.08 7.98
CA THR A 142 0.59 10.70 7.89
C THR A 142 0.44 9.17 7.94
N PRO A 143 -0.74 8.63 8.28
CA PRO A 143 -0.96 7.18 8.24
C PRO A 143 -0.66 6.58 6.86
N PHE A 144 -1.00 7.30 5.77
CA PHE A 144 -0.75 6.83 4.41
C PHE A 144 0.74 6.84 4.07
N GLU A 145 1.49 7.88 4.46
CA GLU A 145 2.95 7.91 4.29
C GLU A 145 3.63 6.77 5.05
N ALA A 146 3.23 6.50 6.29
CA ALA A 146 3.74 5.37 7.06
C ALA A 146 3.42 4.02 6.40
N TYR A 147 2.22 3.87 5.86
CA TYR A 147 1.85 2.69 5.09
C TYR A 147 2.73 2.51 3.84
N VAL A 148 2.99 3.59 3.10
CA VAL A 148 3.92 3.57 1.96
C VAL A 148 5.33 3.20 2.39
N THR A 149 5.82 3.70 3.54
CA THR A 149 7.12 3.30 4.11
C THR A 149 7.19 1.79 4.33
N ILE A 150 6.18 1.17 4.96
CA ILE A 150 6.12 -0.29 5.17
C ILE A 150 6.21 -1.03 3.83
N LEU A 151 5.46 -0.59 2.82
CA LEU A 151 5.46 -1.22 1.49
C LEU A 151 6.81 -1.10 0.79
N LEU A 152 7.44 0.07 0.84
CA LEU A 152 8.76 0.29 0.25
C LEU A 152 9.81 -0.60 0.94
N THR A 153 9.81 -0.66 2.26
CA THR A 153 10.71 -1.54 3.02
C THR A 153 10.45 -3.02 2.69
N CYS A 154 9.18 -3.44 2.61
CA CYS A 154 8.84 -4.82 2.22
C CYS A 154 9.28 -5.14 0.79
N SER A 155 9.27 -4.16 -0.12
CA SER A 155 9.70 -4.36 -1.52
C SER A 155 11.20 -4.62 -1.67
N LEU A 156 11.99 -4.25 -0.66
CA LEU A 156 13.44 -4.48 -0.61
C LEU A 156 13.81 -5.85 -0.05
N LYS A 157 12.85 -6.65 0.42
CA LYS A 157 13.11 -8.02 0.93
C LYS A 157 13.45 -8.96 -0.22
N LYS A 158 14.74 -9.03 -0.54
CA LYS A 158 15.30 -9.95 -1.53
C LYS A 158 16.65 -10.47 -1.06
N ASN A 159 17.02 -11.67 -1.51
CA ASN A 159 18.24 -12.35 -1.08
C ASN A 159 19.52 -11.57 -1.46
N ASP A 160 19.49 -10.84 -2.59
CA ASP A 160 20.62 -10.06 -3.11
C ASP A 160 20.34 -8.55 -2.97
N LEU A 161 20.11 -8.08 -1.74
CA LEU A 161 19.93 -6.65 -1.46
C LEU A 161 21.26 -5.89 -1.56
N THR A 162 21.25 -4.75 -2.25
CA THR A 162 22.42 -3.87 -2.38
C THR A 162 22.08 -2.43 -1.99
N ASP A 163 23.10 -1.63 -1.63
CA ASP A 163 22.95 -0.19 -1.34
C ASP A 163 22.33 0.59 -2.52
N ASP A 164 22.54 0.11 -3.76
CA ASP A 164 21.92 0.73 -4.95
C ASP A 164 20.39 0.54 -4.96
N ASP A 165 19.89 -0.56 -4.40
CA ASP A 165 18.45 -0.80 -4.26
C ASP A 165 17.84 0.12 -3.20
N ILE A 166 18.53 0.30 -2.08
CA ILE A 166 18.14 1.25 -1.03
C ILE A 166 18.10 2.66 -1.62
N ARG A 167 19.15 3.05 -2.34
CA ARG A 167 19.23 4.36 -3.01
C ARG A 167 18.09 4.59 -4.00
N LYS A 168 17.81 3.64 -4.88
CA LYS A 168 16.71 3.73 -5.85
C LYS A 168 15.31 3.79 -5.20
N THR A 169 15.18 3.26 -3.99
CA THR A 169 13.88 3.15 -3.32
C THR A 169 13.59 4.36 -2.44
N PHE A 170 14.55 4.74 -1.61
CA PHE A 170 14.38 5.74 -0.55
C PHE A 170 15.19 7.02 -0.73
N MET A 171 16.24 7.02 -1.55
CA MET A 171 17.10 8.19 -1.69
C MET A 171 16.70 9.05 -2.89
N THR A 172 17.14 10.31 -2.86
CA THR A 172 17.01 11.23 -3.98
C THR A 172 17.96 10.75 -5.08
N ALA A 173 17.41 10.46 -6.26
CA ALA A 173 18.19 10.12 -7.46
C ALA A 173 18.93 11.33 -8.02
#